data_AF-A0AAE2XSG2-F1
#
_entry.id   AF-A0AAE2XSG2-F1
#
_cell.length_a   1.000
_cell.length_b   1.000
_cell.length_c   1.000
_cell.angle_alpha   90.00
_cell.angle_beta   90.00
_cell.angle_gamma   90.00
#
_symmetry.space_group_name_H-M   'P 1'
#
loop_
_entity.id
_entity.type
_entity.pdbx_description
1 polymer ?
#
loop_
_entity_poly.entity_id
_entity_poly.type
_entity_poly.pdbx_seq_one_letter_code
_entity_poly.pdbx_strand_id
1 'polypeptide(L)'
;MAEKALDSISEGMFGRRVTLSGLVVNCKSGPCLKLKNGIVYIPELENHEELVGKTIYVTGLLLVKKIIPDPQINNSGAVSTGAYGDQLVLENISEIKID
;
A
#
# COMPACT_ATOMS: atom_id res chain seq x y z
N MET A 1 -22.91 8.56 10.60
CA MET A 1 -21.66 8.52 11.39
C MET A 1 -20.53 8.49 10.37
N ALA A 2 -19.71 9.53 10.29
CA ALA A 2 -18.58 9.55 9.36
C ALA A 2 -17.49 8.64 9.92
N GLU A 3 -17.26 7.49 9.29
CA GLU A 3 -16.03 6.73 9.52
C GLU A 3 -14.86 7.66 9.18
N LYS A 4 -14.11 8.05 10.22
CA LYS A 4 -12.97 8.94 10.06
C LYS A 4 -11.92 8.18 9.25
N ALA A 5 -11.60 8.68 8.06
CA ALA A 5 -10.48 8.17 7.32
C ALA A 5 -9.18 8.43 8.08
N LEU A 6 -8.30 7.43 8.10
CA LEU A 6 -7.06 7.44 8.85
C LEU A 6 -5.91 7.81 7.92
N ASP A 7 -5.15 8.83 8.28
CA ASP A 7 -3.97 9.30 7.53
C ASP A 7 -2.65 8.67 8.04
N SER A 8 -2.74 7.73 8.98
CA SER A 8 -1.60 7.04 9.61
C SER A 8 -1.95 5.59 9.96
N ILE A 9 -0.96 4.71 9.94
CA ILE A 9 -1.10 3.28 10.24
C ILE A 9 -0.75 2.99 11.71
N SER A 10 -1.51 2.11 12.35
CA SER A 10 -1.21 1.56 13.68
C SER A 10 -1.36 0.03 13.70
N GLU A 11 -0.59 -0.66 14.55
CA GLU A 11 -0.54 -2.14 14.57
C GLU A 11 -1.90 -2.80 14.88
N GLY A 12 -2.78 -2.11 15.62
CA GLY A 12 -4.14 -2.59 15.92
C GLY A 12 -5.10 -2.61 14.72
N MET A 13 -4.65 -2.17 13.54
CA MET A 13 -5.45 -2.09 12.31
C MET A 13 -5.22 -3.29 11.38
N PHE A 14 -4.18 -4.09 11.60
CA PHE A 14 -3.89 -5.24 10.76
C PHE A 14 -4.99 -6.31 10.87
N GLY A 15 -5.36 -6.91 9.73
CA GLY A 15 -6.44 -7.88 9.63
C GLY A 15 -7.84 -7.28 9.74
N ARG A 16 -7.97 -5.95 9.72
CA ARG A 16 -9.27 -5.26 9.80
C ARG A 16 -9.56 -4.46 8.55
N ARG A 17 -10.84 -4.24 8.29
CA ARG A 17 -11.28 -3.26 7.30
C ARG A 17 -11.07 -1.86 7.85
N VAL A 18 -10.40 -1.02 7.06
CA VAL A 18 -10.05 0.35 7.44
C VAL A 18 -10.20 1.26 6.23
N THR A 19 -10.55 2.51 6.50
CA THR A 19 -10.54 3.59 5.50
C THR A 19 -9.28 4.41 5.69
N LEU A 20 -8.46 4.49 4.65
CA LEU A 20 -7.22 5.25 4.63
C LEU A 20 -7.36 6.47 3.71
N SER A 21 -6.74 7.58 4.11
CA SER A 21 -6.64 8.79 3.30
C SER A 21 -5.19 9.09 3.00
N GLY A 22 -4.82 9.18 1.72
CA GLY A 22 -3.45 9.45 1.33
C GLY A 22 -3.28 9.79 -0.14
N LEU A 23 -2.05 10.16 -0.50
CA LEU A 23 -1.66 10.49 -1.87
C LEU A 23 -1.30 9.22 -2.63
N VAL A 24 -1.92 8.99 -3.78
CA VAL A 24 -1.53 7.88 -4.66
C VAL A 24 -0.20 8.23 -5.34
N VAL A 25 0.79 7.36 -5.16
CA VAL A 25 2.13 7.48 -5.74
C VAL A 25 2.52 6.16 -6.38
N ASN A 26 3.43 6.19 -7.36
CA ASN A 26 3.94 4.98 -7.97
C ASN A 26 5.20 4.47 -7.24
N CYS A 27 5.18 3.23 -6.77
CA CYS A 27 6.31 2.54 -6.17
C CYS A 27 6.94 1.55 -7.15
N LYS A 28 8.10 0.98 -6.80
CA LYS A 28 8.72 -0.12 -7.57
C LYS A 28 7.80 -1.34 -7.74
N SER A 29 6.87 -1.56 -6.81
CA SER A 29 5.91 -2.65 -6.83
C SER A 29 4.55 -2.29 -7.45
N GLY A 30 4.39 -1.07 -7.97
CA GLY A 30 3.13 -0.55 -8.49
C GLY A 30 2.53 0.58 -7.62
N PRO A 31 1.24 0.90 -7.80
CA PRO A 31 0.60 2.03 -7.12
C PRO A 31 0.46 1.80 -5.61
N CYS A 32 0.81 2.85 -4.89
CA CYS A 32 0.85 2.91 -3.45
C CYS A 32 0.08 4.12 -2.94
N LEU A 33 -0.50 3.99 -1.75
CA LEU A 33 -1.03 5.10 -0.99
C LEU A 33 0.03 5.58 0.01
N LYS A 34 0.51 6.81 -0.17
CA LYS A 34 1.42 7.49 0.75
C LYS A 34 0.61 8.17 1.86
N LEU A 35 0.84 7.69 3.08
CA LEU A 35 0.30 8.21 4.33
C LEU A 35 1.35 9.08 5.04
N LYS A 36 1.01 9.68 6.18
CA LYS A 36 1.97 10.49 6.93
C LYS A 36 3.14 9.68 7.48
N ASN A 37 2.88 8.47 7.94
CA ASN A 37 3.86 7.62 8.64
C ASN A 37 4.22 6.33 7.88
N GLY A 38 3.80 6.18 6.62
CA GLY A 38 4.04 4.95 5.89
C GLY A 38 3.53 4.97 4.45
N ILE A 39 3.74 3.86 3.76
CA ILE A 39 3.21 3.59 2.42
C ILE A 39 2.46 2.26 2.48
N VAL A 40 1.31 2.22 1.81
CA VAL A 40 0.49 1.01 1.67
C VAL A 40 0.36 0.70 0.19
N TYR A 41 0.72 -0.50 -0.21
CA TYR A 41 0.52 -0.97 -1.57
C TYR A 41 -0.94 -1.35 -1.79
N ILE A 42 -1.50 -0.99 -2.95
CA ILE A 42 -2.89 -1.30 -3.30
C ILE A 42 -2.90 -1.95 -4.69
N PRO A 43 -2.88 -3.29 -4.77
CA PRO A 43 -2.79 -4.01 -6.05
C PRO A 43 -3.93 -3.66 -7.00
N GLU A 44 -5.14 -3.47 -6.45
CA GLU A 44 -6.33 -3.14 -7.24
C GLU A 44 -6.23 -1.79 -7.96
N LEU A 45 -5.31 -0.91 -7.56
CA LEU A 45 -5.05 0.37 -8.25
C LEU A 45 -4.13 0.25 -9.46
N GLU A 46 -3.55 -0.93 -9.76
CA GLU A 46 -2.66 -1.11 -10.93
C GLU A 46 -3.34 -0.73 -12.25
N ASN A 47 -4.65 -0.90 -12.33
CA ASN A 47 -5.43 -0.52 -13.51
C ASN A 47 -5.95 0.93 -13.49
N HIS A 48 -5.60 1.71 -12.45
CA HIS A 48 -6.11 3.05 -12.19
C HIS A 48 -4.99 4.11 -12.19
N GLU A 49 -4.26 4.20 -13.30
CA GLU A 49 -3.18 5.19 -13.47
C GLU A 49 -3.69 6.64 -13.34
N GLU A 50 -4.96 6.90 -13.63
CA GLU A 50 -5.60 8.20 -13.50
C GLU A 50 -5.72 8.72 -12.06
N LEU A 51 -5.50 7.85 -11.07
CA LEU A 51 -5.53 8.21 -9.66
C LEU A 51 -4.15 8.63 -9.15
N VAL A 52 -3.06 8.35 -9.88
CA VAL A 52 -1.70 8.73 -9.49
C VAL A 52 -1.60 10.26 -9.36
N GLY A 53 -1.04 10.72 -8.25
CA GLY A 53 -0.93 12.14 -7.92
C GLY A 53 -2.17 12.74 -7.28
N LYS A 54 -3.25 11.97 -7.08
CA LYS A 54 -4.46 12.42 -6.37
C LYS A 54 -4.46 11.94 -4.93
N THR A 55 -5.08 12.74 -4.05
CA THR A 55 -5.44 12.29 -2.71
C THR A 55 -6.74 11.53 -2.80
N ILE A 56 -6.77 10.31 -2.26
CA ILE A 56 -7.96 9.47 -2.25
C ILE A 56 -8.25 8.98 -0.84
N TYR A 57 -9.52 8.66 -0.61
CA TYR A 57 -10.01 7.84 0.49
C TYR A 57 -10.31 6.45 -0.03
N VAL A 58 -9.72 5.44 0.57
CA VAL A 58 -9.88 4.06 0.13
C VAL A 58 -10.16 3.16 1.32
N THR A 59 -11.20 2.33 1.20
CA THR A 59 -11.60 1.39 2.24
C THR A 59 -11.30 -0.03 1.80
N GLY A 60 -10.56 -0.77 2.61
CA GLY A 60 -10.20 -2.16 2.33
C GLY A 60 -9.66 -2.88 3.56
N LEU A 61 -9.27 -4.14 3.39
CA LEU A 61 -8.65 -4.99 4.40
C LEU A 61 -7.15 -4.72 4.45
N LEU A 62 -6.66 -4.21 5.58
CA LEU A 62 -5.24 -3.92 5.77
C LEU A 62 -4.49 -5.18 6.23
N LEU A 63 -3.48 -5.58 5.47
CA LEU A 63 -2.68 -6.77 5.69
C LEU A 63 -1.18 -6.44 5.66
N VAL A 64 -0.41 -7.29 6.33
CA VAL A 64 1.06 -7.30 6.26
C VAL A 64 1.44 -8.53 5.43
N LYS A 65 2.11 -8.33 4.29
CA LYS A 65 2.51 -9.42 3.39
C LYS A 65 3.90 -9.20 2.83
N LYS A 66 4.60 -10.31 2.58
CA LYS A 66 5.82 -10.34 1.79
C LYS A 66 5.47 -10.40 0.29
N ILE A 67 5.48 -9.26 -0.37
CA ILE A 67 5.26 -9.13 -1.83
C ILE A 67 6.58 -9.12 -2.58
N ILE A 68 7.51 -8.27 -2.14
CA ILE A 68 8.81 -8.16 -2.80
C ILE A 68 9.72 -9.23 -2.20
N PRO A 69 10.27 -10.15 -3.02
CA PRO A 69 11.16 -11.18 -2.53
C PRO A 69 12.41 -10.55 -1.90
N ASP A 70 13.01 -11.27 -0.96
CA ASP A 70 14.28 -10.82 -0.39
C ASP A 70 15.36 -10.75 -1.48
N PRO A 71 16.27 -9.76 -1.39
CA PRO A 71 17.44 -9.71 -2.26
C PRO A 71 18.21 -11.03 -2.19
N GLN A 72 18.49 -11.61 -3.35
CA GLN A 72 19.31 -12.80 -3.46
C GLN A 72 20.68 -12.43 -4.04
N ILE A 73 21.72 -13.05 -3.49
CA ILE A 73 23.09 -12.90 -3.96
C ILE A 73 23.47 -14.19 -4.71
N ASN A 74 23.86 -14.08 -5.97
CA ASN A 74 24.31 -15.24 -6.73
C ASN A 74 25.79 -15.55 -6.47
N ASN A 75 26.29 -16.68 -6.99
CA ASN A 75 27.68 -17.12 -6.83
C ASN A 75 28.73 -16.17 -7.45
N SER A 76 28.29 -15.16 -8.21
CA SER A 76 29.13 -14.11 -8.79
C SER A 76 29.07 -12.80 -7.99
N GLY A 77 28.34 -12.76 -6.88
CA GLY A 77 28.17 -11.57 -6.04
C GLY A 77 27.12 -10.56 -6.54
N ALA A 78 26.34 -10.89 -7.57
CA ALA A 78 25.27 -10.02 -8.05
C ALA A 78 24.08 -10.06 -7.09
N VAL A 79 23.55 -8.89 -6.73
CA VAL A 79 22.43 -8.70 -5.79
C VAL A 79 21.15 -8.41 -6.58
N SER A 80 20.09 -9.18 -6.36
CA SER A 80 18.78 -8.91 -6.97
C SER A 80 18.11 -7.68 -6.33
N THR A 81 17.23 -7.01 -7.09
CA THR A 81 16.48 -5.82 -6.65
C THR A 81 15.31 -6.16 -5.71
N GLY A 82 15.51 -7.12 -4.81
CA GLY A 82 14.52 -7.45 -3.78
C GLY A 82 14.37 -6.34 -2.75
N ALA A 83 13.49 -6.56 -1.77
CA ALA A 83 13.36 -5.68 -0.61
C ALA A 83 13.20 -6.52 0.66
N TYR A 84 13.98 -6.19 1.68
CA TYR A 84 13.85 -6.80 3.00
C TYR A 84 12.60 -6.28 3.72
N GLY A 85 12.02 -7.12 4.58
CA GLY A 85 10.82 -6.80 5.37
C GLY A 85 9.50 -7.06 4.65
N ASP A 86 8.42 -6.96 5.42
CA ASP A 86 7.05 -7.09 4.92
C ASP A 86 6.51 -5.75 4.42
N GLN A 87 5.62 -5.80 3.43
CA GLN A 87 4.92 -4.65 2.91
C GLN A 87 3.51 -4.57 3.49
N LEU A 88 3.04 -3.34 3.67
CA LEU A 88 1.66 -3.07 4.04
C LEU A 88 0.82 -3.06 2.77
N VAL A 89 -0.28 -3.80 2.78
CA VAL A 89 -1.11 -4.04 1.61
C VAL A 89 -2.56 -3.78 1.98
N LEU A 90 -3.27 -3.03 1.16
CA LEU A 90 -4.72 -2.89 1.26
C LEU A 90 -5.36 -3.71 0.14
N GLU A 91 -6.15 -4.71 0.52
CA GLU A 91 -6.84 -5.60 -0.43
C GLU A 91 -8.35 -5.61 -0.17
N ASN A 92 -9.11 -6.17 -1.10
CA ASN A 92 -10.57 -6.24 -1.03
C ASN A 92 -11.16 -4.84 -0.88
N ILE A 93 -10.77 -3.94 -1.80
CA ILE A 93 -11.25 -2.56 -1.78
C ILE A 93 -12.77 -2.57 -1.95
N SER A 94 -13.46 -1.94 -1.02
CA SER A 94 -14.92 -1.80 -1.05
C SER A 94 -15.38 -0.42 -1.49
N GLU A 95 -14.56 0.60 -1.31
CA GLU A 95 -14.89 1.98 -1.67
C GLU A 95 -13.63 2.78 -2.01
N ILE A 96 -13.69 3.59 -3.07
CA ILE A 96 -12.70 4.60 -3.44
C ILE A 96 -13.42 5.93 -3.62
N LYS A 97 -12.95 6.98 -2.97
CA LYS A 97 -13.41 8.36 -3.15
C LYS A 97 -12.21 9.27 -3.40
N ILE A 98 -12.37 10.23 -4.29
CA ILE A 98 -11.33 11.23 -4.59
C ILE A 98 -11.65 12.47 -3.73
N ASP A 99 -10.62 13.05 -3.10
CA ASP A 99 -10.74 14.33 -2.39
C ASP A 99 -10.79 15.52 -3.37
#